data_AF-A0A2W5XV75-F1
#
_entry.id   AF-A0A2W5XV75-F1
#
_cell.length_a   1.000
_cell.length_b   1.000
_cell.length_c   1.000
_cell.angle_alpha   90.00
_cell.angle_beta   90.00
_cell.angle_gamma   90.00
#
_symmetry.space_group_name_H-M   'P 1'
#
loop_
_entity.id
_entity.type
_entity.pdbx_description
1 polymer ?
#
loop_
_entity_poly.entity_id
_entity_poly.type
_entity_poly.pdbx_seq_one_letter_code
_entity_poly.pdbx_strand_id
1 'polypeptide(L)'
;MSTLLQRVILPRRADPMAVRALYVDEQSATARRVWPPAGVTGKHDPRDVDIEVTLANPNARRVRALSRTSVAVPEQTEVSFAAYFNAFPASYWRRWTALRTVRLRLDVEGAGRVDVYRSKADATAIHVHGELVEGAAGRQIDIELDLTPFEDGGWYWFDLSTEDSELIVHSGGWHAPTEAPGRAAVTIGMPTFNRPTDCVATLRAIGEDELVRSIVTAVIIPDQGVAKVRDQDG
;
A
#
# COMPACT_ATOMS: atom_id res chain seq x y z
N MET A 1 1.60 4.71 24.03
CA MET A 1 0.53 4.02 23.28
C MET A 1 0.58 4.55 21.86
N SER A 2 0.02 3.86 20.87
CA SER A 2 0.22 4.21 19.45
C SER A 2 -1.12 4.48 18.78
N THR A 3 -1.15 5.45 17.87
CA THR A 3 -2.31 5.72 16.99
C THR A 3 -2.20 5.03 15.64
N LEU A 4 -1.07 4.38 15.34
CA LEU A 4 -0.82 3.74 14.05
C LEU A 4 -1.76 2.54 13.83
N LEU A 5 -2.46 2.54 12.70
CA LEU A 5 -3.35 1.46 12.27
C LEU A 5 -2.69 0.58 11.21
N GLN A 6 -2.06 1.22 10.21
CA GLN A 6 -1.46 0.54 9.06
C GLN A 6 -0.27 1.36 8.56
N ARG A 7 0.92 0.75 8.50
CA ARG A 7 2.11 1.37 7.87
C ARG A 7 1.96 1.32 6.35
N VAL A 8 2.48 2.34 5.69
CA VAL A 8 2.84 2.24 4.27
C VAL A 8 4.08 1.35 4.16
N ILE A 9 3.99 0.29 3.38
CA ILE A 9 5.06 -0.69 3.21
C ILE A 9 5.40 -0.90 1.74
N LEU A 10 6.66 -1.26 1.46
CA LEU A 10 7.23 -1.31 0.12
C LEU A 10 7.80 -2.70 -0.16
N PRO A 11 7.81 -3.16 -1.43
CA PRO A 11 8.31 -4.48 -1.80
C PRO A 11 9.78 -4.67 -1.44
N ARG A 12 10.19 -5.92 -1.19
CA ARG A 12 11.61 -6.27 -1.04
C ARG A 12 12.32 -6.11 -2.38
N ARG A 13 13.64 -5.91 -2.34
CA ARG A 13 14.46 -5.74 -3.55
C ARG A 13 14.35 -6.90 -4.55
N ALA A 14 14.14 -8.12 -4.07
CA ALA A 14 14.03 -9.32 -4.89
C ALA A 14 12.58 -9.69 -5.26
N ASP A 15 11.58 -8.92 -4.86
CA ASP A 15 10.19 -9.25 -5.14
C ASP A 15 9.90 -9.15 -6.66
N PRO A 16 9.27 -10.16 -7.27
CA PRO A 16 8.82 -10.10 -8.66
C PRO A 16 7.89 -8.91 -8.91
N MET A 17 7.84 -8.43 -10.15
CA MET A 17 7.00 -7.27 -10.51
C MET A 17 5.53 -7.49 -10.13
N ALA A 18 4.96 -8.66 -10.42
CA ALA A 18 3.59 -9.00 -10.03
C ALA A 18 3.32 -8.86 -8.51
N VAL A 19 4.34 -9.09 -7.67
CA VAL A 19 4.25 -8.90 -6.22
C VAL A 19 4.39 -7.42 -5.83
N ARG A 20 5.22 -6.65 -6.55
CA ARG A 20 5.36 -5.20 -6.34
C ARG A 20 4.04 -4.45 -6.50
N ALA A 21 3.20 -4.87 -7.44
CA ALA A 21 1.86 -4.31 -7.68
C ALA A 21 0.92 -4.39 -6.46
N LEU A 22 1.20 -5.28 -5.50
CA LEU A 22 0.43 -5.36 -4.26
C LEU A 22 0.74 -4.21 -3.28
N TYR A 23 1.85 -3.49 -3.50
CA TYR A 23 2.31 -2.38 -2.68
C TYR A 23 2.16 -1.04 -3.38
N VAL A 24 2.48 -1.00 -4.66
CA VAL A 24 2.58 0.25 -5.41
C VAL A 24 2.29 -0.01 -6.88
N ASP A 25 1.40 0.80 -7.44
CA ASP A 25 1.11 0.80 -8.87
C ASP A 25 1.96 1.86 -9.57
N GLU A 26 3.07 1.38 -10.10
CA GLU A 26 3.98 2.12 -10.98
C GLU A 26 3.38 2.11 -12.40
N GLN A 27 2.27 2.83 -12.62
CA GLN A 27 1.62 2.88 -13.92
C GLN A 27 2.66 3.22 -14.98
N SER A 28 2.96 2.26 -15.85
CA SER A 28 3.93 2.44 -16.93
C SER A 28 3.30 3.35 -17.96
N ALA A 29 3.39 4.68 -17.79
CA ALA A 29 2.87 5.73 -18.67
C ALA A 29 2.14 5.17 -19.89
N THR A 30 0.86 4.81 -19.70
CA THR A 30 0.13 3.98 -20.65
C THR A 30 -0.40 4.87 -21.75
N ALA A 31 0.21 4.82 -22.93
CA ALA A 31 -0.32 5.51 -24.09
C ALA A 31 -1.59 4.77 -24.57
N ARG A 32 -2.77 5.27 -24.19
CA ARG A 32 -4.04 4.80 -24.78
C ARG A 32 -4.07 5.19 -26.25
N ARG A 33 -4.00 4.19 -27.13
CA ARG A 33 -4.33 4.36 -28.55
C ARG A 33 -5.64 3.65 -28.82
N VAL A 34 -6.63 4.41 -29.29
CA VAL A 34 -7.89 3.90 -29.81
C VAL A 34 -7.78 3.90 -31.33
N TRP A 35 -8.14 2.77 -31.94
CA TRP A 35 -8.26 2.65 -33.40
C TRP A 35 -9.73 2.45 -33.76
N PRO A 36 -10.29 3.22 -34.71
CA PRO A 36 -9.65 4.30 -35.46
C PRO A 36 -9.45 5.59 -34.61
N PRO A 37 -8.43 6.41 -34.91
CA PRO A 37 -8.21 7.66 -34.18
C PRO A 37 -9.40 8.62 -34.32
N ALA A 38 -9.67 9.38 -33.25
CA ALA A 38 -10.68 10.42 -33.29
C ALA A 38 -10.41 11.42 -34.43
N GLY A 39 -11.39 11.63 -35.32
CA GLY A 39 -11.27 12.52 -36.48
C GLY A 39 -11.16 11.84 -37.84
N VAL A 40 -11.21 10.51 -37.92
CA VAL A 40 -11.35 9.80 -39.21
C VAL A 40 -12.77 10.02 -39.76
N THR A 41 -12.91 10.85 -40.79
CA THR A 41 -14.20 11.19 -41.43
C THR A 41 -14.65 10.20 -42.51
N GLY A 42 -14.11 8.98 -42.50
CA GLY A 42 -14.50 7.90 -43.41
C GLY A 42 -15.75 7.16 -42.94
N LYS A 43 -16.47 6.49 -43.85
CA LYS A 43 -17.53 5.53 -43.45
C LYS A 43 -16.89 4.46 -42.56
N HIS A 44 -17.40 4.32 -41.33
CA HIS A 44 -17.01 3.27 -40.40
C HIS A 44 -17.22 1.89 -41.06
N ASP A 45 -16.16 1.09 -41.21
CA ASP A 45 -16.31 -0.28 -41.68
C ASP A 45 -16.92 -1.07 -40.52
N PRO A 46 -18.04 -1.80 -40.70
CA PRO A 46 -18.62 -2.62 -39.64
C PRO A 46 -17.70 -3.75 -39.12
N ARG A 47 -16.51 -3.93 -39.72
CA ARG A 47 -15.43 -4.81 -39.23
C ARG A 47 -14.37 -4.08 -38.41
N ASP A 48 -14.45 -2.76 -38.28
CA ASP A 48 -13.57 -2.00 -37.38
C ASP A 48 -13.91 -2.38 -35.93
N VAL A 49 -12.92 -2.89 -35.20
CA VAL A 49 -13.04 -3.18 -33.77
C VAL A 49 -12.26 -2.11 -33.03
N ASP A 50 -12.89 -1.49 -32.02
CA ASP A 50 -12.20 -0.62 -31.09
C ASP A 50 -11.19 -1.46 -30.29
N ILE A 51 -9.91 -1.32 -30.61
CA ILE A 51 -8.83 -1.96 -29.89
C ILE A 51 -8.18 -0.91 -28.98
N GLU A 52 -8.33 -1.07 -27.67
CA GLU A 52 -7.54 -0.35 -26.67
C GLU A 52 -6.21 -1.10 -26.49
N VAL A 53 -5.10 -0.47 -26.92
CA VAL A 53 -3.76 -1.04 -26.74
C VAL A 53 -3.03 -0.29 -25.65
N THR A 54 -2.72 -1.00 -24.56
CA THR A 54 -1.88 -0.52 -23.47
C THR A 54 -0.43 -0.93 -23.73
N LEU A 55 0.42 0.02 -24.13
CA LEU A 55 1.85 -0.20 -24.33
C LEU A 55 2.62 0.18 -23.07
N ALA A 56 3.42 -0.75 -22.55
CA ALA A 56 4.36 -0.46 -21.46
C ALA A 56 5.47 0.47 -21.99
N ASN A 57 5.69 1.61 -21.33
CA ASN A 57 6.79 2.50 -21.65
C ASN A 57 8.12 1.92 -21.10
N PRO A 58 9.07 1.49 -21.93
CA PRO A 58 10.34 0.93 -21.47
C PRO A 58 11.22 1.96 -20.74
N ASN A 59 10.93 3.25 -20.91
CA ASN A 59 11.61 4.36 -20.23
C ASN A 59 10.87 4.85 -18.98
N ALA A 60 9.79 4.18 -18.56
CA ALA A 60 9.10 4.53 -17.32
C ALA A 60 10.07 4.45 -16.14
N ARG A 61 10.29 5.60 -15.51
CA ARG A 61 11.09 5.68 -14.28
C ARG A 61 10.32 4.96 -13.18
N ARG A 62 11.00 4.06 -12.48
CA ARG A 62 10.41 3.26 -11.41
C ARG A 62 10.72 3.87 -10.06
N VAL A 63 9.80 3.71 -9.13
CA VAL A 63 10.08 4.08 -7.74
C VAL A 63 11.08 3.12 -7.13
N ARG A 64 11.99 3.68 -6.33
CA ARG A 64 13.07 2.94 -5.68
C ARG A 64 12.71 2.75 -4.21
N ALA A 65 12.34 1.54 -3.82
CA ALA A 65 12.19 1.19 -2.41
C ALA A 65 13.57 1.26 -1.72
N LEU A 66 13.75 2.22 -0.82
CA LEU A 66 14.97 2.42 -0.04
C LEU A 66 15.00 1.46 1.17
N SER A 67 13.82 1.16 1.71
CA SER A 67 13.61 0.17 2.76
C SER A 67 12.21 -0.45 2.61
N ARG A 68 11.77 -1.25 3.59
CA ARG A 68 10.40 -1.77 3.65
C ARG A 68 9.35 -0.69 3.95
N THR A 69 9.75 0.52 4.32
CA THR A 69 8.86 1.63 4.71
C THR A 69 9.25 2.97 4.09
N SER A 70 10.28 3.01 3.24
CA SER A 70 10.77 4.22 2.58
C SER A 70 10.93 4.00 1.09
N VAL A 71 10.56 5.03 0.31
CA VAL A 71 10.57 5.02 -1.15
C VAL A 71 11.04 6.36 -1.69
N ALA A 72 11.84 6.31 -2.74
CA ALA A 72 12.19 7.45 -3.56
C ALA A 72 11.42 7.42 -4.88
N VAL A 73 10.71 8.51 -5.17
CA VAL A 73 9.95 8.74 -6.39
C VAL A 73 10.77 9.70 -7.27
N PRO A 74 11.35 9.22 -8.38
CA PRO A 74 12.16 10.06 -9.26
C PRO A 74 11.34 11.20 -9.85
N GLU A 75 11.99 12.30 -10.21
CA GLU A 75 11.35 13.40 -10.95
C GLU A 75 10.57 12.88 -12.19
N GLN A 76 9.53 13.61 -12.61
CA GLN A 76 8.63 13.26 -13.72
C GLN A 76 8.00 11.88 -13.58
N THR A 77 7.69 11.46 -12.35
CA THR A 77 7.05 10.17 -12.05
C THR A 77 5.75 10.40 -11.30
N GLU A 78 4.71 9.73 -11.75
CA GLU A 78 3.46 9.54 -11.02
C GLU A 78 3.35 8.08 -10.59
N VAL A 79 2.96 7.87 -9.34
CA VAL A 79 2.85 6.54 -8.75
C VAL A 79 1.65 6.48 -7.82
N SER A 80 0.92 5.37 -7.86
CA SER A 80 -0.26 5.19 -7.03
C SER A 80 -0.03 4.21 -5.90
N PHE A 81 -0.54 4.55 -4.71
CA PHE A 81 -0.64 3.63 -3.57
C PHE A 81 -2.07 3.07 -3.44
N ALA A 82 -2.85 3.10 -4.52
CA ALA A 82 -4.10 2.33 -4.69
C ALA A 82 -3.82 0.82 -4.80
N ALA A 83 -3.09 0.27 -3.84
CA ALA A 83 -2.57 -1.08 -3.85
C ALA A 83 -2.98 -1.81 -2.57
N TYR A 84 -3.05 -3.15 -2.65
CA TYR A 84 -3.61 -4.00 -1.61
C TYR A 84 -3.07 -3.72 -0.20
N PHE A 85 -1.76 -3.54 -0.04
CA PHE A 85 -1.13 -3.31 1.26
C PHE A 85 -1.19 -1.87 1.75
N ASN A 86 -1.36 -0.89 0.85
CA ASN A 86 -1.16 0.54 1.18
C ASN A 86 -2.44 1.37 1.11
N ALA A 87 -3.44 0.95 0.35
CA ALA A 87 -4.79 1.50 0.44
C ALA A 87 -5.41 1.15 1.80
N PHE A 88 -6.22 2.05 2.34
CA PHE A 88 -6.89 1.91 3.62
C PHE A 88 -8.34 1.42 3.44
N PRO A 89 -8.74 0.29 4.03
CA PRO A 89 -10.08 -0.31 3.88
C PRO A 89 -11.13 0.47 4.69
N ALA A 90 -11.43 1.69 4.27
CA ALA A 90 -12.22 2.68 5.00
C ALA A 90 -13.60 2.16 5.45
N SER A 91 -14.31 1.42 4.60
CA SER A 91 -15.63 0.87 4.94
C SER A 91 -15.60 -0.12 6.09
N TYR A 92 -14.56 -0.96 6.19
CA TYR A 92 -14.41 -1.92 7.27
C TYR A 92 -14.17 -1.20 8.60
N TRP A 93 -13.30 -0.20 8.61
CA TRP A 93 -13.02 0.60 9.81
C TRP A 93 -14.26 1.37 10.26
N ARG A 94 -15.00 1.99 9.33
CA ARG A 94 -16.29 2.63 9.62
C ARG A 94 -17.28 1.66 10.27
N ARG A 95 -17.37 0.43 9.76
CA ARG A 95 -18.38 -0.54 10.15
C ARG A 95 -18.10 -1.23 11.49
N TRP A 96 -16.83 -1.52 11.76
CA TRP A 96 -16.43 -2.45 12.84
C TRP A 96 -15.62 -1.80 13.96
N THR A 97 -15.37 -0.49 13.88
CA THR A 97 -14.63 0.24 14.93
C THR A 97 -15.39 1.49 15.36
N ALA A 98 -14.91 2.13 16.43
CA ALA A 98 -15.45 3.40 16.91
C ALA A 98 -14.95 4.62 16.11
N LEU A 99 -14.05 4.42 15.14
CA LEU A 99 -13.45 5.53 14.40
C LEU A 99 -14.46 6.23 13.50
N ARG A 100 -14.43 7.55 13.53
CA ARG A 100 -15.18 8.44 12.62
C ARG A 100 -14.28 9.09 11.58
N THR A 101 -13.01 9.27 11.92
CA THR A 101 -11.98 9.79 11.03
C THR A 101 -10.75 8.89 11.06
N VAL A 102 -9.93 8.99 10.02
CA VAL A 102 -8.59 8.43 9.94
C VAL A 102 -7.63 9.53 9.47
N ARG A 103 -6.34 9.41 9.80
CA ARG A 103 -5.31 10.39 9.42
C ARG A 103 -4.25 9.72 8.55
N LEU A 104 -3.98 10.26 7.36
CA LEU A 104 -2.82 9.89 6.56
C LEU A 104 -1.63 10.74 7.02
N ARG A 105 -0.56 10.09 7.48
CA ARG A 105 0.68 10.75 7.87
C ARG A 105 1.82 10.28 6.99
N LEU A 106 2.56 11.22 6.41
CA LEU A 106 3.73 10.95 5.57
C LEU A 106 4.88 11.87 6.00
N ASP A 107 6.06 11.31 6.23
CA ASP A 107 7.30 12.06 6.42
C ASP A 107 8.02 12.13 5.07
N VAL A 108 8.09 13.31 4.48
CA VAL A 108 8.51 13.53 3.11
C VAL A 108 9.66 14.53 3.00
N GLU A 109 10.49 14.39 1.98
CA GLU A 109 11.60 15.28 1.68
C GLU A 109 11.74 15.43 0.15
N GLY A 110 12.00 16.64 -0.33
CA GLY A 110 12.07 16.95 -1.76
C GLY A 110 10.84 17.70 -2.24
N ALA A 111 10.54 17.64 -3.53
CA ALA A 111 9.37 18.33 -4.08
C ALA A 111 8.49 17.41 -4.93
N GLY A 112 7.19 17.64 -4.81
CA GLY A 112 6.16 16.85 -5.47
C GLY A 112 4.80 17.15 -4.89
N ARG A 113 3.84 16.30 -5.17
CA ARG A 113 2.45 16.46 -4.74
C ARG A 113 1.90 15.14 -4.21
N VAL A 114 1.13 15.25 -3.13
CA VAL A 114 0.38 14.14 -2.55
C VAL A 114 -1.09 14.37 -2.84
N ASP A 115 -1.71 13.47 -3.59
CA ASP A 115 -3.15 13.50 -3.85
C ASP A 115 -3.82 12.33 -3.17
N VAL A 116 -4.86 12.60 -2.38
CA VAL A 116 -5.63 11.59 -1.65
C VAL A 116 -6.95 11.38 -2.36
N TYR A 117 -7.30 10.11 -2.55
CA TYR A 117 -8.51 9.68 -3.22
C TYR A 117 -9.31 8.74 -2.33
N ARG A 118 -10.60 8.65 -2.63
CA ARG A 118 -11.47 7.59 -2.14
C ARG A 118 -12.22 6.91 -3.26
N SER A 119 -12.68 5.69 -3.01
CA SER A 119 -13.64 5.02 -3.89
C SER A 119 -15.03 4.99 -3.27
N LYS A 120 -16.06 4.99 -4.13
CA LYS A 120 -17.39 4.50 -3.77
C LYS A 120 -17.41 2.97 -3.77
N ALA A 121 -18.52 2.37 -3.33
CA ALA A 121 -18.74 0.92 -3.38
C ALA A 121 -18.67 0.34 -4.81
N ASP A 122 -18.99 1.14 -5.83
CA ASP A 122 -18.91 0.77 -7.26
C ASP A 122 -17.50 0.96 -7.87
N ALA A 123 -16.49 1.21 -7.03
CA ALA A 123 -15.10 1.50 -7.40
C ALA A 123 -14.86 2.84 -8.11
N THR A 124 -15.87 3.72 -8.23
CA THR A 124 -15.66 5.08 -8.75
C THR A 124 -14.72 5.86 -7.84
N ALA A 125 -13.58 6.32 -8.40
CA ALA A 125 -12.61 7.15 -7.70
C ALA A 125 -13.05 8.61 -7.58
N ILE A 126 -12.77 9.24 -6.44
CA ILE A 126 -13.08 10.63 -6.12
C ILE A 126 -11.86 11.24 -5.45
N HIS A 127 -11.35 12.35 -5.99
CA HIS A 127 -10.31 13.15 -5.35
C HIS A 127 -10.84 13.83 -4.08
N VAL A 128 -10.07 13.78 -3.00
CA VAL A 128 -10.47 14.26 -1.67
C VAL A 128 -9.58 15.39 -1.19
N HIS A 129 -8.28 15.28 -1.42
CA HIS A 129 -7.31 16.26 -0.95
C HIS A 129 -6.09 16.27 -1.86
N GLY A 130 -5.44 17.42 -2.01
CA GLY A 130 -4.18 17.56 -2.71
C GLY A 130 -3.28 18.52 -1.96
N GLU A 131 -2.04 18.11 -1.70
CA GLU A 131 -1.06 18.90 -0.96
C GLU A 131 0.27 18.96 -1.72
N LEU A 132 0.78 20.17 -1.93
CA LEU A 132 2.10 20.39 -2.51
C LEU A 132 3.18 20.29 -1.43
N VAL A 133 4.27 19.62 -1.79
CA VAL A 133 5.49 19.48 -1.01
C VAL A 133 6.58 20.25 -1.72
N GLU A 134 7.18 21.22 -1.03
CA GLU A 134 8.25 22.05 -1.56
C GLU A 134 9.40 22.13 -0.57
N GLY A 135 10.63 22.03 -1.09
CA GLY A 135 11.86 22.26 -0.35
C GLY A 135 12.58 20.99 0.10
N ALA A 136 13.90 21.11 0.22
CA ALA A 136 14.79 20.02 0.65
C ALA A 136 14.74 19.74 2.16
N ALA A 137 14.00 20.52 2.95
CA ALA A 137 13.81 20.25 4.36
C ALA A 137 12.68 19.21 4.54
N GLY A 138 12.95 18.17 5.32
CA GLY A 138 11.94 17.16 5.64
C GLY A 138 10.69 17.79 6.29
N ARG A 139 9.50 17.40 5.81
CA ARG A 139 8.20 17.87 6.27
C ARG A 139 7.31 16.66 6.59
N GLN A 140 6.50 16.80 7.64
CA GLN A 140 5.43 15.87 7.93
C GLN A 140 4.11 16.39 7.36
N ILE A 141 3.45 15.55 6.56
CA ILE A 141 2.07 15.72 6.11
C ILE A 141 1.16 14.98 7.08
N ASP A 142 0.04 15.59 7.47
CA ASP A 142 -0.97 14.98 8.35
C ASP A 142 -2.38 15.40 7.90
N ILE A 143 -3.04 14.54 7.11
CA ILE A 143 -4.34 14.79 6.49
C ILE A 143 -5.41 13.99 7.21
N GLU A 144 -6.40 14.66 7.79
CA GLU A 144 -7.57 14.04 8.40
C GLU A 144 -8.68 13.76 7.36
N LEU A 145 -9.27 12.57 7.42
CA LEU A 145 -10.21 12.05 6.43
C LEU A 145 -11.44 11.45 7.12
N ASP A 146 -12.63 11.80 6.62
CA ASP A 146 -13.92 11.39 7.15
C ASP A 146 -14.32 9.98 6.69
N LEU A 147 -14.70 9.10 7.63
CA LEU A 147 -15.17 7.75 7.34
C LEU A 147 -16.68 7.66 7.12
N THR A 148 -17.44 8.75 7.35
CA THR A 148 -18.90 8.77 7.20
C THR A 148 -19.40 8.28 5.84
N PRO A 149 -18.80 8.64 4.68
CA PRO A 149 -19.30 8.28 3.35
C PRO A 149 -19.19 6.80 2.96
N PHE A 150 -18.50 5.96 3.76
CA PHE A 150 -18.16 4.57 3.40
C PHE A 150 -19.17 3.54 3.90
N GLU A 151 -20.46 3.84 3.80
CA GLU A 151 -21.52 2.95 4.30
C GLU A 151 -21.58 1.62 3.56
N ASP A 152 -21.54 1.69 2.24
CA ASP A 152 -21.75 0.53 1.36
C ASP A 152 -20.44 -0.05 0.81
N GLY A 153 -19.29 0.57 1.12
CA GLY A 153 -18.00 0.17 0.60
C GLY A 153 -17.07 1.35 0.33
N GLY A 154 -15.85 1.02 -0.09
CA GLY A 154 -14.85 1.98 -0.53
C GLY A 154 -13.57 1.99 0.30
N TRP A 155 -12.55 2.58 -0.29
CA TRP A 155 -11.18 2.66 0.20
C TRP A 155 -10.69 4.10 0.19
N TYR A 156 -9.69 4.39 1.00
CA TYR A 156 -8.83 5.55 0.84
C TYR A 156 -7.48 5.12 0.26
N TRP A 157 -6.85 5.95 -0.55
CA TRP A 157 -5.44 5.80 -0.94
C TRP A 157 -4.85 7.17 -1.25
N PHE A 158 -3.55 7.20 -1.51
CA PHE A 158 -2.87 8.40 -1.98
C PHE A 158 -1.97 8.09 -3.17
N ASP A 159 -1.75 9.09 -4.00
CA ASP A 159 -0.84 9.05 -5.14
C ASP A 159 0.21 10.13 -4.95
N LEU A 160 1.40 9.87 -5.51
CA LEU A 160 2.51 10.81 -5.50
C LEU A 160 2.84 11.19 -6.93
N SER A 161 2.96 12.49 -7.19
CA SER A 161 3.46 13.01 -8.46
C SER A 161 4.65 13.93 -8.24
N THR A 162 5.56 13.94 -9.19
CA THR A 162 6.81 14.72 -9.16
C THR A 162 7.05 15.36 -10.52
N GLU A 163 7.65 16.54 -10.52
CA GLU A 163 7.96 17.29 -11.74
C GLU A 163 9.48 17.39 -11.91
N ASP A 164 10.12 18.40 -11.35
CA ASP A 164 11.54 18.73 -11.60
C ASP A 164 12.52 18.13 -10.57
N SER A 165 12.04 17.40 -9.57
CA SER A 165 12.91 16.83 -8.52
C SER A 165 12.36 15.52 -7.94
N GLU A 166 13.25 14.75 -7.32
CA GLU A 166 12.89 13.52 -6.57
C GLU A 166 12.10 13.88 -5.31
N LEU A 167 11.12 13.03 -4.96
CA LEU A 167 10.41 13.05 -3.69
C LEU A 167 10.73 11.76 -2.92
N ILE A 168 11.21 11.90 -1.69
CA ILE A 168 11.48 10.79 -0.79
C ILE A 168 10.39 10.74 0.27
N VAL A 169 9.77 9.58 0.44
CA VAL A 169 8.94 9.25 1.59
C VAL A 169 9.80 8.42 2.55
N HIS A 170 10.11 8.97 3.72
CA HIS A 170 10.90 8.31 4.76
C HIS A 170 10.06 7.30 5.55
N SER A 171 8.82 7.68 5.85
CA SER A 171 7.83 6.85 6.52
C SER A 171 6.42 7.31 6.16
N GLY A 172 5.47 6.39 6.26
CA GLY A 172 4.06 6.71 6.07
C GLY A 172 3.15 5.75 6.81
N GLY A 173 1.94 6.20 7.12
CA GLY A 173 0.94 5.35 7.74
C GLY A 173 -0.43 5.99 7.85
N TRP A 174 -1.41 5.12 8.07
CA TRP A 174 -2.77 5.46 8.45
C TRP A 174 -2.88 5.40 9.97
N HIS A 175 -3.40 6.45 10.57
CA HIS A 175 -3.48 6.63 12.02
C HIS A 175 -4.92 6.90 12.47
N ALA A 176 -5.28 6.39 13.64
CA ALA A 176 -6.45 6.85 14.35
C ALA A 176 -6.23 8.26 14.91
N PRO A 177 -7.30 9.04 15.13
CA PRO A 177 -7.22 10.32 15.82
C PRO A 177 -6.92 10.18 17.32
N THR A 178 -7.06 8.98 17.88
CA THR A 178 -6.86 8.68 19.30
C THR A 178 -6.05 7.40 19.48
N GLU A 179 -5.43 7.25 20.66
CA GLU A 179 -4.63 6.06 20.98
C GLU A 179 -5.49 4.80 21.07
N ALA A 180 -4.92 3.66 20.67
CA ALA A 180 -5.59 2.37 20.78
C ALA A 180 -5.91 2.05 22.26
N PRO A 181 -7.14 1.61 22.58
CA PRO A 181 -7.52 1.27 23.94
C PRO A 181 -6.86 -0.04 24.41
N GLY A 182 -6.58 -0.11 25.72
CA GLY A 182 -6.06 -1.32 26.36
C GLY A 182 -4.59 -1.60 26.10
N ARG A 183 -4.17 -2.84 26.38
CA ARG A 183 -2.81 -3.33 26.14
C ARG A 183 -2.83 -4.40 25.06
N ALA A 184 -2.03 -4.23 24.02
CA ALA A 184 -1.79 -5.28 23.04
C ALA A 184 -0.96 -6.41 23.68
N ALA A 185 -1.51 -7.62 23.66
CA ALA A 185 -0.89 -8.83 24.17
C ALA A 185 -1.48 -10.02 23.42
N VAL A 186 -0.71 -10.59 22.49
CA VAL A 186 -1.18 -11.62 21.56
C VAL A 186 -0.53 -12.95 21.89
N THR A 187 -1.33 -14.02 21.94
CA THR A 187 -0.82 -15.40 21.95
C THR A 187 -1.13 -16.03 20.60
N ILE A 188 -0.11 -16.54 19.91
CA ILE A 188 -0.24 -17.13 18.57
C ILE A 188 -0.33 -18.65 18.71
N GLY A 189 -1.39 -19.25 18.18
CA GLY A 189 -1.48 -20.70 18.00
C GLY A 189 -0.96 -21.12 16.63
N MET A 190 -0.01 -22.06 16.59
CA MET A 190 0.63 -22.54 15.35
C MET A 190 0.66 -24.08 15.31
N PRO A 191 -0.48 -24.74 15.03
CA PRO A 191 -0.50 -26.19 14.82
C PRO A 191 0.36 -26.58 13.62
N THR A 192 1.07 -27.70 13.72
CA THR A 192 1.87 -28.24 12.63
C THR A 192 1.85 -29.76 12.62
N PHE A 193 2.03 -30.34 11.42
CA PHE A 193 2.10 -31.77 11.19
C PHE A 193 3.12 -32.05 10.09
N ASN A 194 4.28 -32.61 10.46
CA ASN A 194 5.36 -32.97 9.53
C ASN A 194 5.80 -31.84 8.58
N ARG A 195 5.70 -30.58 9.03
CA ARG A 195 6.20 -29.39 8.32
C ARG A 195 7.10 -28.55 9.23
N PRO A 196 8.18 -29.13 9.76
CA PRO A 196 8.94 -28.46 10.80
C PRO A 196 9.74 -27.26 10.24
N THR A 197 10.22 -27.33 8.99
CA THR A 197 10.90 -26.21 8.31
C THR A 197 10.00 -25.00 8.11
N ASP A 198 8.74 -25.22 7.71
CA ASP A 198 7.74 -24.14 7.54
C ASP A 198 7.42 -23.47 8.88
N CYS A 199 7.37 -24.27 9.96
CA CYS A 199 7.12 -23.77 11.31
C CYS A 199 8.26 -22.85 11.78
N VAL A 200 9.52 -23.27 11.61
CA VAL A 200 10.70 -22.44 11.91
C VAL A 200 10.72 -21.17 11.07
N ALA A 201 10.44 -21.26 9.76
CA ALA A 201 10.38 -20.09 8.89
C ALA A 201 9.30 -19.09 9.36
N THR A 202 8.15 -19.58 9.82
CA THR A 202 7.08 -18.73 10.37
C THR A 202 7.49 -18.07 11.69
N LEU A 203 8.15 -18.81 12.59
CA LEU A 203 8.68 -18.25 13.84
C LEU A 203 9.69 -17.13 13.58
N ARG A 204 10.59 -17.33 12.62
CA ARG A 204 11.55 -16.31 12.19
C ARG A 204 10.83 -15.08 11.65
N ALA A 205 9.85 -15.25 10.78
CA ALA A 205 9.07 -14.15 10.22
C ALA A 205 8.32 -13.34 11.30
N ILE A 206 7.77 -14.00 12.33
CA ILE A 206 7.14 -13.31 13.47
C ILE A 206 8.17 -12.46 14.24
N GLY A 207 9.40 -12.97 14.38
CA GLY A 207 10.48 -12.28 15.09
C GLY A 207 11.20 -11.18 14.29
N GLU A 208 10.99 -11.09 12.97
CA GLU A 208 11.69 -10.12 12.10
C GLU A 208 11.22 -8.68 12.27
N ASP A 209 9.98 -8.44 12.69
CA ASP A 209 9.43 -7.10 12.90
C ASP A 209 9.26 -6.81 14.39
N GLU A 210 9.98 -5.81 14.89
CA GLU A 210 9.97 -5.45 16.32
C GLU A 210 8.59 -5.02 16.83
N LEU A 211 7.75 -4.37 16.00
CA LEU A 211 6.41 -3.97 16.39
C LEU A 211 5.49 -5.19 16.58
N VAL A 212 5.70 -6.25 15.79
CA VAL A 212 5.00 -7.53 15.97
C VAL A 212 5.55 -8.28 17.18
N ARG A 213 6.87 -8.43 17.25
CA ARG A 213 7.55 -9.16 18.33
C ARG A 213 7.22 -8.60 19.71
N SER A 214 7.16 -7.28 19.85
CA SER A 214 6.91 -6.61 21.13
C SER A 214 5.52 -6.87 21.72
N ILE A 215 4.53 -7.26 20.91
CA ILE A 215 3.16 -7.55 21.37
C ILE A 215 2.89 -9.06 21.53
N VAL A 216 3.74 -9.92 20.98
CA VAL A 216 3.59 -11.38 21.08
C VAL A 216 4.06 -11.83 22.46
N THR A 217 3.14 -12.42 23.22
CA THR A 217 3.38 -12.92 24.59
C THR A 217 3.81 -14.37 24.62
N ALA A 218 3.29 -15.18 23.70
CA ALA A 218 3.58 -16.60 23.58
C ALA A 218 3.25 -17.10 22.18
N VAL A 219 3.98 -18.13 21.76
CA VAL A 219 3.65 -18.94 20.58
C VAL A 219 3.44 -20.38 21.04
N ILE A 220 2.25 -20.91 20.81
CA ILE A 220 1.85 -22.27 21.22
C ILE A 220 1.83 -23.14 19.97
N ILE A 221 2.66 -24.19 19.95
CA ILE A 221 2.83 -25.08 18.80
C ILE A 221 2.35 -26.49 19.15
N PRO A 222 1.10 -26.85 18.82
CA PRO A 222 0.65 -28.24 18.83
C PRO A 222 1.33 -29.03 17.69
N ASP A 223 2.49 -29.62 17.98
CA ASP A 223 3.25 -30.45 17.03
C ASP A 223 2.74 -31.90 17.02
N GLN A 224 1.86 -32.16 16.06
CA GLN A 224 1.17 -33.44 15.89
C GLN A 224 1.94 -34.40 14.95
N GLY A 225 3.06 -33.96 14.38
CA GLY A 225 3.88 -34.75 13.46
C GLY A 225 4.83 -35.71 14.16
N VAL A 226 5.49 -36.57 13.39
CA VAL A 226 6.63 -37.37 13.85
C VAL A 226 7.96 -36.64 13.63
N ALA A 227 8.06 -35.80 12.60
CA ALA A 227 9.20 -34.91 12.39
C ALA A 227 9.02 -33.63 13.23
N LYS A 228 9.73 -33.54 14.36
CA LYS A 228 9.48 -32.51 15.36
C LYS A 228 10.15 -31.18 15.02
N VAL A 229 9.45 -30.08 15.30
CA VAL A 229 9.95 -28.70 15.13
C VAL A 229 11.16 -28.44 16.02
N ARG A 230 11.12 -28.91 17.27
CA ARG A 230 12.20 -28.71 18.25
C ARG A 230 13.54 -29.33 17.85
N ASP A 231 13.51 -30.27 16.90
CA ASP A 231 14.69 -30.98 16.41
C ASP A 231 15.26 -30.28 15.15
N GLN A 232 14.71 -29.14 14.72
CA GLN A 232 15.25 -28.31 13.63
C GLN A 232 16.12 -27.18 14.17
N ASP A 233 17.12 -26.78 13.37
CA ASP A 233 17.86 -25.53 13.57
C ASP A 233 16.98 -24.31 13.24
N GLY A 234 17.10 -23.22 14.02
CA GLY A 234 16.54 -21.93 13.61
C GLY A 234 16.14 -20.98 14.72
#